data_AF-A0A944DAZ8-F1
#
_entry.id   AF-A0A944DAZ8-F1
#
_cell.length_a   1.000
_cell.length_b   1.000
_cell.length_c   1.000
_cell.angle_alpha   90.00
_cell.angle_beta   90.00
_cell.angle_gamma   90.00
#
_symmetry.space_group_name_H-M   'P 1'
#
loop_
_entity.id
_entity.type
_entity.pdbx_description
1 polymer ?
#
loop_
_entity_poly.entity_id
_entity_poly.type
_entity_poly.pdbx_seq_one_letter_code
_entity_poly.pdbx_strand_id
1 'polypeptide(L)'
;MTAVTADDYAAADALINDARRDIAAIDDLITSNTLGVPQFDLVAHLHRQKAFSLEAFGPGIRTQGVCDHIRKELLEIEANPEDIMEWIDVVLLALDGAWRCGIRPEWIAYCLDDKQTINESRTWPDWRTADPGKAIEHVRGA
;
A
#
# COMPACT_ATOMS: atom_id res chain seq x y z
N MET A 1 -14.34 -10.78 -22.05
CA MET A 1 -13.81 -11.48 -20.86
C MET A 1 -13.35 -12.85 -21.31
N THR A 2 -12.05 -13.03 -21.52
CA THR A 2 -11.44 -14.36 -21.60
C THR A 2 -11.51 -14.98 -20.22
N ALA A 3 -11.98 -16.23 -20.12
CA ALA A 3 -12.02 -16.94 -18.85
C ALA A 3 -10.59 -17.24 -18.37
N VAL A 4 -10.30 -16.99 -17.10
CA VAL A 4 -9.04 -17.36 -16.44
C VAL A 4 -8.89 -18.89 -16.51
N THR A 5 -7.73 -19.36 -16.96
CA THR A 5 -7.45 -20.77 -17.19
C THR A 5 -6.92 -21.47 -15.93
N ALA A 6 -6.93 -22.80 -15.92
CA ALA A 6 -6.34 -23.58 -14.82
C ALA A 6 -4.82 -23.31 -14.65
N ASP A 7 -4.13 -22.97 -15.74
CA ASP A 7 -2.70 -22.66 -15.73
C ASP A 7 -2.41 -21.29 -15.08
N ASP A 8 -3.34 -20.33 -15.22
CA ASP A 8 -3.22 -19.01 -14.56
C ASP A 8 -3.29 -19.14 -13.03
N TYR A 9 -4.10 -20.07 -12.51
CA TYR A 9 -4.18 -20.35 -11.06
C TYR A 9 -2.92 -21.03 -10.53
N ALA A 10 -2.30 -21.93 -11.31
CA ALA A 10 -1.07 -22.60 -10.90
C ALA A 10 0.11 -21.61 -10.80
N ALA A 11 0.22 -20.66 -11.74
CA ALA A 11 1.22 -19.59 -11.69
C ALA A 11 1.01 -18.65 -10.48
N ALA A 12 -0.24 -18.26 -10.21
CA ALA A 12 -0.57 -17.46 -9.05
C ALA A 12 -0.25 -18.17 -7.72
N ASP A 13 -0.51 -19.47 -7.63
CA ASP A 13 -0.20 -20.26 -6.42
C ASP A 13 1.31 -20.40 -6.20
N ALA A 14 2.11 -20.48 -7.26
CA ALA A 14 3.55 -20.42 -7.17
C ALA A 14 4.02 -19.06 -6.61
N LEU A 15 3.52 -17.95 -7.15
CA LEU A 15 3.84 -16.59 -6.67
C LEU A 15 3.44 -16.37 -5.20
N ILE A 16 2.28 -16.87 -4.78
CA ILE A 16 1.84 -16.80 -3.38
C ILE A 16 2.78 -17.60 -2.47
N ASN A 17 3.21 -18.79 -2.90
CA ASN A 17 4.15 -19.61 -2.13
C ASN A 17 5.57 -19.02 -2.12
N ASP A 18 5.98 -18.33 -3.19
CA ASP A 18 7.23 -17.55 -3.22
C ASP A 18 7.16 -16.39 -2.24
N ALA A 19 6.10 -15.57 -2.28
CA ALA A 19 5.90 -14.47 -1.33
C ALA A 19 5.91 -14.95 0.14
N ARG A 20 5.31 -16.10 0.43
CA ARG A 20 5.35 -16.71 1.77
C ARG A 20 6.76 -17.15 2.20
N ARG A 21 7.55 -17.67 1.25
CA ARG A 21 8.96 -18.03 1.50
C ARG A 21 9.83 -16.79 1.67
N ASP A 22 9.58 -15.76 0.88
CA ASP A 22 10.29 -14.47 0.95
C ASP A 22 10.04 -13.80 2.29
N ILE A 23 8.80 -13.79 2.80
CA ILE A 23 8.51 -13.26 4.16
C ILE A 23 9.36 -13.97 5.22
N ALA A 24 9.45 -15.30 5.16
CA ALA A 24 10.27 -16.08 6.10
C ALA A 24 11.79 -15.84 5.95
N ALA A 25 12.26 -15.57 4.73
CA ALA A 25 13.68 -15.31 4.44
C ALA A 25 14.09 -13.84 4.68
N ILE A 26 13.15 -12.90 4.59
CA ILE A 26 13.38 -11.47 4.81
C ILE A 26 13.72 -11.20 6.28
N ASP A 27 13.12 -11.92 7.24
CA ASP A 27 13.47 -11.79 8.67
C ASP A 27 14.96 -12.12 8.93
N ASP A 28 15.49 -13.16 8.28
CA ASP A 28 16.91 -13.54 8.35
C ASP A 28 17.81 -12.49 7.67
N LEU A 29 17.35 -11.89 6.56
CA LEU A 29 18.11 -10.91 5.78
C LEU A 29 18.13 -9.51 6.39
N ILE A 30 17.03 -9.07 7.01
CA ILE A 30 16.94 -7.82 7.78
C ILE A 30 17.84 -7.92 9.01
N THR A 31 17.81 -9.05 9.72
CA THR A 31 18.64 -9.27 10.91
C THR A 31 20.14 -9.35 10.58
N SER A 32 20.49 -9.82 9.37
CA SER A 32 21.89 -9.97 8.93
C SER A 32 22.47 -8.77 8.17
N ASN A 33 21.68 -7.74 7.85
CA ASN A 33 22.08 -6.56 7.07
C ASN A 33 22.73 -6.91 5.70
N THR A 34 22.38 -8.07 5.14
CA THR A 34 23.11 -8.66 4.00
C THR A 34 22.65 -8.14 2.63
N LEU A 35 21.47 -7.50 2.55
CA LEU A 35 20.85 -7.12 1.27
C LEU A 35 21.34 -5.79 0.67
N GLY A 36 22.08 -4.96 1.42
CA GLY A 36 22.55 -3.66 0.92
C GLY A 36 21.44 -2.67 0.53
N VAL A 37 20.17 -2.98 0.83
CA VAL A 37 19.03 -2.08 0.63
C VAL A 37 19.09 -1.00 1.72
N PRO A 38 19.05 0.30 1.37
CA PRO A 38 19.00 1.35 2.38
C PRO A 38 17.81 1.14 3.31
N GLN A 39 18.08 1.12 4.61
CA GLN A 39 17.02 1.06 5.61
C GLN A 39 16.09 2.28 5.44
N PHE A 40 14.79 2.04 5.29
CA PHE A 40 13.79 3.09 5.18
C PHE A 40 13.13 3.34 6.54
N ASP A 41 13.34 4.54 7.07
CA ASP A 41 12.64 5.02 8.27
C ASP A 41 11.40 5.80 7.84
N LEU A 42 10.23 5.15 7.95
CA LEU A 42 8.94 5.75 7.61
C LEU A 42 8.62 6.98 8.46
N VAL A 43 8.98 6.99 9.75
CA VAL A 43 8.70 8.12 10.65
C VAL A 43 9.54 9.33 10.25
N ALA A 44 10.84 9.13 10.00
CA ALA A 44 11.72 10.19 9.51
C ALA A 44 11.27 10.71 8.14
N HIS A 45 10.84 9.82 7.25
CA HIS A 45 10.25 10.20 5.97
C HIS A 45 9.01 11.09 6.14
N LEU A 46 8.07 10.71 7.01
CA LEU A 46 6.83 11.46 7.24
C LEU A 46 7.07 12.85 7.84
N HIS A 47 8.05 13.00 8.73
CA HIS A 47 8.48 14.32 9.21
C HIS A 47 9.02 15.19 8.07
N ARG A 48 9.88 14.63 7.21
CA ARG A 48 10.42 15.32 6.04
C ARG A 48 9.32 15.69 5.04
N GLN A 49 8.40 14.77 4.76
CA GLN A 49 7.27 14.98 3.87
C GLN A 49 6.37 16.11 4.39
N LYS A 50 5.98 16.05 5.67
CA LYS A 50 5.17 17.09 6.30
C LYS A 50 5.82 18.46 6.20
N ALA A 51 7.12 18.58 6.49
CA ALA A 51 7.85 19.83 6.39
C ALA A 51 7.84 20.38 4.95
N PHE A 52 8.13 19.54 3.95
CA PHE A 52 8.07 19.91 2.54
C PHE A 52 6.67 20.34 2.12
N SER A 53 5.64 19.57 2.47
CA SER A 53 4.26 19.82 2.09
C SER A 53 3.68 21.09 2.73
N LEU A 54 4.11 21.45 3.93
CA LEU A 54 3.73 22.71 4.57
C LEU A 54 4.31 23.91 3.82
N GLU A 55 5.55 23.80 3.35
CA GLU A 55 6.23 24.85 2.58
C GLU A 55 5.64 24.97 1.16
N ALA A 56 5.55 23.85 0.44
CA ALA A 56 5.14 23.83 -0.96
C ALA A 56 3.63 24.05 -1.14
N PHE A 57 2.83 23.52 -0.23
CA PHE A 57 1.37 23.44 -0.39
C PHE A 57 0.61 24.09 0.77
N GLY A 58 1.29 24.74 1.71
CA GLY A 58 0.63 25.43 2.81
C GLY A 58 -0.06 24.51 3.83
N PRO A 59 -0.57 25.11 4.91
CA PRO A 59 -1.15 24.39 6.05
C PRO A 59 -2.59 23.92 5.81
N GLY A 60 -3.10 23.15 6.77
CA GLY A 60 -4.51 22.75 6.84
C GLY A 60 -4.80 21.38 6.26
N ILE A 61 -6.05 20.97 6.43
CA ILE A 61 -6.55 19.61 6.17
C ILE A 61 -6.49 19.23 4.68
N ARG A 62 -6.74 20.20 3.77
CA ARG A 62 -6.69 20.07 2.30
C ARG A 62 -7.32 18.78 1.69
N THR A 63 -8.21 18.08 2.40
CA THR A 63 -8.78 16.78 2.00
C THR A 63 -9.32 16.78 0.57
N GLN A 64 -10.07 17.82 0.18
CA GLN A 64 -10.63 17.88 -1.17
C GLN A 64 -9.54 17.91 -2.25
N GLY A 65 -8.44 18.64 -2.02
CA GLY A 65 -7.32 18.73 -2.94
C GLY A 65 -6.51 17.43 -2.99
N VAL A 66 -6.25 16.82 -1.83
CA VAL A 66 -5.58 15.51 -1.76
C VAL A 66 -6.40 14.43 -2.47
N CYS A 67 -7.70 14.35 -2.21
CA CYS A 67 -8.58 13.40 -2.89
C CYS A 67 -8.75 13.68 -4.39
N ASP A 68 -8.72 14.96 -4.81
CA ASP A 68 -8.70 15.30 -6.25
C ASP A 68 -7.43 14.76 -6.90
N HIS A 69 -6.27 14.94 -6.26
CA HIS A 69 -5.00 14.48 -6.79
C HIS A 69 -4.93 12.96 -6.85
N ILE A 70 -5.32 12.25 -5.78
CA ILE A 70 -5.38 10.77 -5.77
C ILE A 70 -6.21 10.24 -6.95
N ARG A 71 -7.32 10.89 -7.31
CA ARG A 71 -8.11 10.46 -8.47
C ARG A 71 -7.38 10.65 -9.80
N LYS A 72 -6.50 11.64 -9.93
CA LYS A 72 -5.67 11.83 -11.12
C LYS A 72 -4.61 10.75 -11.21
N GLU A 73 -3.87 10.50 -10.12
CA GLU A 73 -2.87 9.42 -10.07
C GLU A 73 -3.46 8.05 -10.40
N LEU A 74 -4.70 7.77 -9.97
CA LEU A 74 -5.38 6.52 -10.34
C LEU A 74 -5.61 6.39 -11.86
N LEU A 75 -5.87 7.50 -12.57
CA LEU A 75 -5.96 7.48 -14.04
C LEU A 75 -4.60 7.27 -14.70
N GLU A 76 -3.52 7.78 -14.10
CA GLU A 76 -2.15 7.58 -14.57
C GLU A 76 -1.70 6.13 -14.38
N ILE A 77 -2.03 5.51 -13.24
CA ILE A 77 -1.89 4.06 -13.00
C ILE A 77 -2.69 3.24 -14.02
N GLU A 78 -3.95 3.61 -14.30
CA GLU A 78 -4.76 2.91 -15.31
C GLU A 78 -4.14 2.98 -16.71
N ALA A 79 -3.45 4.08 -17.03
CA ALA A 79 -2.76 4.26 -18.30
C ALA A 79 -1.43 3.52 -18.37
N ASN A 80 -0.68 3.42 -17.27
CA ASN A 80 0.63 2.77 -17.21
C ASN A 80 0.85 2.01 -15.87
N PRO A 81 0.21 0.85 -15.66
CA PRO A 81 0.20 0.19 -14.34
C PRO A 81 1.55 -0.40 -13.92
N GLU A 82 2.50 -0.54 -14.85
CA GLU A 82 3.86 -1.02 -14.60
C GLU A 82 4.81 0.09 -14.13
N ASP A 83 4.38 1.36 -14.19
CA ASP A 83 5.15 2.46 -13.62
C ASP A 83 4.96 2.53 -12.12
N ILE A 84 5.99 2.11 -11.38
CA ILE A 84 5.98 2.12 -9.93
C ILE A 84 5.82 3.53 -9.35
N MET A 85 6.23 4.58 -10.07
CA MET A 85 6.17 5.94 -9.54
C MET A 85 4.75 6.42 -9.34
N GLU A 86 3.83 6.05 -10.23
CA GLU A 86 2.41 6.40 -10.14
C GLU A 86 1.76 5.78 -8.88
N TRP A 87 2.15 4.56 -8.54
CA TRP A 87 1.74 3.93 -7.27
C TRP A 87 2.33 4.65 -6.05
N ILE A 88 3.58 5.10 -6.13
CA ILE A 88 4.24 5.85 -5.06
C ILE A 88 3.58 7.22 -4.87
N ASP A 89 3.10 7.87 -5.93
CA ASP A 89 2.39 9.14 -5.81
C ASP A 89 1.08 8.99 -5.01
N VAL A 90 0.32 7.92 -5.22
CA VAL A 90 -0.85 7.60 -4.38
C VAL A 90 -0.45 7.38 -2.91
N VAL A 91 0.66 6.67 -2.65
CA VAL A 91 1.16 6.44 -1.28
C VAL A 91 1.53 7.76 -0.60
N LEU A 92 2.27 8.62 -1.29
CA LEU A 92 2.67 9.93 -0.77
C LEU A 92 1.45 10.80 -0.49
N LEU A 93 0.45 10.84 -1.38
CA LEU A 93 -0.78 11.61 -1.19
C LEU A 93 -1.63 11.08 -0.02
N ALA A 94 -1.73 9.76 0.15
CA ALA A 94 -2.44 9.16 1.27
C ALA A 94 -1.79 9.51 2.62
N LEU A 95 -0.46 9.44 2.70
CA LEU A 95 0.30 9.83 3.88
C LEU A 95 0.21 11.34 4.15
N ASP A 96 0.19 12.16 3.08
CA ASP A 96 -0.02 13.61 3.17
C ASP A 96 -1.39 13.93 3.78
N GLY A 97 -2.44 13.27 3.30
CA GLY A 97 -3.78 13.37 3.86
C GLY A 97 -3.85 12.94 5.33
N ALA A 98 -3.15 11.86 5.71
CA ALA A 98 -3.16 11.34 7.08
C ALA A 98 -2.59 12.34 8.10
N TRP A 99 -1.41 12.92 7.85
CA TRP A 99 -0.82 13.88 8.79
C TRP A 99 -1.57 15.22 8.79
N ARG A 100 -2.20 15.61 7.67
CA ARG A 100 -3.03 16.81 7.57
C ARG A 100 -4.30 16.76 8.43
N CYS A 101 -4.78 15.57 8.78
CA CYS A 101 -5.85 15.36 9.76
C CYS A 101 -5.39 15.58 11.22
N GLY A 102 -4.15 16.02 11.46
CA GLY A 102 -3.60 16.26 12.80
C GLY A 102 -2.96 15.03 13.43
N ILE A 103 -2.84 13.93 12.69
CA ILE A 103 -2.20 12.70 13.16
C ILE A 103 -0.68 12.87 13.09
N ARG A 104 0.02 12.44 14.14
CA ARG A 104 1.48 12.52 14.21
C ARG A 104 2.13 11.43 13.35
N PRO A 105 3.29 11.69 12.72
CA PRO A 105 4.06 10.70 11.97
C PRO A 105 4.21 9.34 12.64
N GLU A 106 4.54 9.31 13.94
CA GLU A 106 4.71 8.05 14.69
C GLU A 106 3.40 7.26 14.77
N TRP A 107 2.28 7.97 14.89
CA TRP A 107 0.96 7.36 14.99
C TRP A 107 0.44 6.91 13.63
N ILE A 108 0.87 7.55 12.53
CA ILE A 108 0.58 7.08 11.17
C ILE A 108 1.30 5.76 10.91
N ALA A 109 2.58 5.65 11.28
CA ALA A 109 3.34 4.42 11.15
C ALA A 109 2.71 3.29 11.98
N TYR A 110 2.31 3.57 13.24
CA TYR A 110 1.57 2.63 14.07
C TYR A 110 0.24 2.22 13.42
N CYS A 111 -0.58 3.18 12.96
CA CYS A 111 -1.87 2.89 12.34
C CYS A 111 -1.75 2.08 11.06
N LEU A 112 -0.65 2.22 10.30
CA LEU A 112 -0.39 1.43 9.10
C LEU A 112 -0.22 -0.06 9.47
N ASP A 113 0.60 -0.34 10.48
CA ASP A 113 0.84 -1.69 11.00
C ASP A 113 -0.41 -2.31 11.67
N ASP A 114 -1.06 -1.54 12.55
CA ASP A 114 -2.30 -1.97 13.23
C ASP A 114 -3.42 -2.25 12.22
N LYS A 115 -3.53 -1.43 11.17
CA LYS A 115 -4.53 -1.63 10.12
C LYS A 115 -4.26 -2.89 9.31
N GLN A 116 -3.00 -3.22 9.05
CA GLN A 116 -2.60 -4.46 8.39
C GLN A 116 -2.98 -5.67 9.26
N THR A 117 -2.67 -5.63 10.56
CA THR A 117 -3.08 -6.67 11.53
C THR A 117 -4.60 -6.89 11.53
N ILE A 118 -5.39 -5.80 11.53
CA ILE A 118 -6.86 -5.89 11.43
C ILE A 118 -7.31 -6.53 10.10
N ASN A 119 -6.61 -6.27 9.00
CA ASN A 119 -6.95 -6.86 7.71
C ASN A 119 -6.65 -8.36 7.68
N GLU A 120 -5.52 -8.77 8.26
CA GLU A 120 -5.11 -10.18 8.39
C GLU A 120 -6.05 -10.98 9.30
N SER A 121 -6.65 -10.33 10.31
CA SER A 121 -7.61 -10.98 11.22
C SER A 121 -9.01 -11.17 10.63
N ARG A 122 -9.28 -10.69 9.41
CA ARG A 122 -10.60 -10.80 8.76
C ARG A 122 -10.74 -12.09 7.97
N THR A 123 -11.99 -12.48 7.75
CA THR A 123 -12.32 -13.52 6.76
C THR A 123 -12.44 -12.90 5.38
N TRP A 124 -11.68 -13.43 4.44
CA TRP A 124 -11.68 -13.03 3.03
C TRP A 124 -12.24 -14.18 2.16
N PRO A 125 -13.02 -13.87 1.10
CA PRO A 125 -13.44 -14.88 0.13
C PRO A 125 -12.23 -15.40 -0.67
N ASP A 126 -12.37 -16.57 -1.30
CA ASP A 126 -11.34 -17.08 -2.22
C ASP A 126 -11.22 -16.16 -3.44
N TRP A 127 -10.05 -15.53 -3.58
CA TRP A 127 -9.76 -14.58 -4.65
C TRP A 127 -9.90 -15.20 -6.04
N ARG A 128 -9.73 -16.53 -6.17
CA ARG A 128 -9.90 -17.26 -7.44
C ARG A 128 -11.33 -17.23 -7.96
N THR A 129 -12.29 -16.96 -7.09
CA THR A 129 -13.71 -16.88 -7.44
C THR A 129 -14.18 -15.45 -7.67
N ALA A 130 -13.31 -14.45 -7.44
CA ALA A 130 -13.61 -13.05 -7.63
C ALA A 130 -13.26 -12.56 -9.05
N ASP A 131 -13.95 -11.52 -9.53
CA ASP A 131 -13.59 -10.82 -10.76
C ASP A 131 -12.29 -10.02 -10.54
N PRO A 132 -11.21 -10.27 -11.30
CA PRO A 132 -9.94 -9.54 -11.15
C PRO A 132 -10.07 -8.03 -11.35
N GLY A 133 -11.10 -7.56 -12.05
CA GLY A 133 -11.37 -6.12 -12.26
C GLY A 133 -12.24 -5.49 -11.17
N LYS A 134 -12.54 -6.19 -10.07
CA LYS A 134 -13.38 -5.71 -8.96
C LYS A 134 -12.67 -5.84 -7.62
N ALA A 135 -13.05 -4.97 -6.70
CA ALA A 135 -12.58 -5.04 -5.32
C ALA A 135 -13.08 -6.32 -4.65
N ILE A 136 -12.18 -7.01 -3.95
CA ILE A 136 -12.52 -8.07 -2.99
C ILE A 136 -12.74 -7.40 -1.64
N GLU A 137 -13.91 -7.62 -1.03
CA GLU A 137 -14.20 -7.15 0.33
C GLU A 137 -14.19 -8.31 1.33
N HIS A 138 -13.87 -7.99 2.59
CA HIS A 138 -14.01 -8.93 3.68
C HIS A 138 -15.48 -9.31 3.91
N VAL A 139 -15.72 -10.53 4.39
CA VAL A 139 -17.06 -11.00 4.71
C VAL A 139 -17.63 -10.19 5.88
N ARG A 140 -18.81 -9.60 5.71
CA ARG A 140 -19.50 -8.82 6.76
C ARG A 140 -20.45 -9.72 7.55
N GLY A 141 -20.44 -9.61 8.89
CA GLY A 141 -21.44 -10.24 9.77
C GLY A 141 -21.15 -11.67 10.23
N ALA A 142 -19.87 -12.06 10.31
CA ALA A 142 -19.44 -13.27 11.02
C ALA A 142 -19.37 -13.03 12.54
#